data_AF-A0A3C0W1H1-F1
#
_entry.id   AF-A0A3C0W1H1-F1
#
_cell.length_a   1.000
_cell.length_b   1.000
_cell.length_c   1.000
_cell.angle_alpha   90.00
_cell.angle_beta   90.00
_cell.angle_gamma   90.00
#
_symmetry.space_group_name_H-M   'P 1'
#
loop_
_entity.id
_entity.type
_entity.pdbx_description
1 polymer ?
#
loop_
_entity_poly.entity_id
_entity_poly.type
_entity_poly.pdbx_seq_one_letter_code
_entity_poly.pdbx_strand_id
1 'polypeptide(L)' 'DAKSPGKFAYNCILARRMLERGVPFVQLFHRGWDQHGNCPRDVRRQCEDVDQPAAALVRDLKQRG' A
#
# COMPACT_ATOMS: atom_id res chain seq x y z
N ASP A 1 4.65 -9.01 -6.44
CA ASP A 1 3.48 -8.31 -5.85
C ASP A 1 2.98 -7.11 -6.65
N ALA A 2 3.81 -6.13 -6.99
CA ALA A 2 3.37 -4.88 -7.63
C ALA A 2 2.65 -5.01 -8.98
N LYS A 3 2.80 -6.13 -9.71
CA LYS A 3 2.11 -6.39 -10.99
C LYS A 3 0.84 -7.23 -10.83
N SER A 4 0.53 -7.70 -9.62
CA SER A 4 -0.61 -8.59 -9.35
C SER A 4 -1.82 -7.77 -8.90
N PRO A 5 -2.91 -7.74 -9.67
CA PRO A 5 -4.12 -7.01 -9.29
C PRO A 5 -4.66 -7.46 -7.92
N GLY A 6 -5.18 -6.51 -7.14
CA GLY A 6 -5.76 -6.78 -5.82
C GLY A 6 -4.76 -6.82 -4.66
N LYS A 7 -3.44 -6.82 -4.92
CA LYS A 7 -2.43 -6.66 -3.87
C LYS A 7 -2.24 -5.19 -3.50
N PHE A 8 -1.88 -4.93 -2.23
CA PHE A 8 -1.61 -3.58 -1.73
C PHE A 8 -0.54 -2.87 -2.59
N ALA A 9 0.52 -3.58 -2.97
CA ALA A 9 1.58 -3.03 -3.82
C ALA A 9 1.11 -2.57 -5.20
N TYR A 10 0.19 -3.30 -5.84
CA TYR A 10 -0.39 -2.89 -7.11
C TYR A 10 -1.25 -1.63 -6.93
N ASN A 11 -2.01 -1.57 -5.84
CA ASN A 11 -2.84 -0.41 -5.52
C ASN A 11 -2.00 0.84 -5.23
N CYS A 12 -0.81 0.73 -4.63
CA CYS A 12 0.13 1.85 -4.49
C CYS A 12 0.55 2.43 -5.84
N ILE A 13 0.86 1.58 -6.83
CA ILE A 13 1.20 2.04 -8.19
C ILE A 13 0.01 2.73 -8.86
N LEU A 14 -1.20 2.19 -8.67
CA LEU A 14 -2.41 2.79 -9.19
C LEU A 14 -2.70 4.15 -8.55
N ALA A 15 -2.53 4.26 -7.23
CA ALA A 15 -2.68 5.51 -6.48
C ALA A 15 -1.72 6.59 -7.02
N ARG A 16 -0.43 6.27 -7.20
CA ARG A 16 0.53 7.18 -7.83
C ARG A 16 0.05 7.67 -9.19
N ARG A 17 -0.41 6.75 -10.04
CA ARG A 17 -0.92 7.06 -11.40
C ARG A 17 -2.20 7.90 -11.40
N MET A 18 -3.04 7.77 -10.38
CA MET A 18 -4.24 8.58 -10.17
C MET A 18 -3.87 10.00 -9.74
N LEU A 19 -2.95 10.12 -8.76
CA LEU A 19 -2.44 11.40 -8.28
C LEU A 19 -1.74 12.18 -9.41
N GLU A 20 -0.92 11.50 -10.23
CA GLU A 20 -0.31 12.10 -11.43
C GLU A 20 -1.33 12.58 -12.48
N ARG A 21 -2.56 12.06 -12.46
CA ARG A 21 -3.66 12.47 -13.34
C ARG A 21 -4.57 13.55 -12.72
N GLY A 22 -4.17 14.12 -11.58
CA GLY A 22 -4.89 15.21 -10.94
C GLY A 22 -6.02 14.77 -10.01
N VAL A 23 -6.06 13.50 -9.59
CA VAL A 23 -6.97 13.09 -8.51
C VAL A 23 -6.53 13.77 -7.21
N PRO A 24 -7.41 14.52 -6.51
CA PRO A 24 -7.00 15.35 -5.37
C PRO A 24 -6.73 14.54 -4.09
N PHE A 25 -7.34 13.36 -3.96
CA PHE A 25 -7.22 12.53 -2.78
C PHE A 25 -7.43 11.05 -3.11
N VAL A 26 -6.60 10.19 -2.54
CA VAL A 26 -6.69 8.73 -2.67
C VAL A 26 -6.47 8.10 -1.30
N GLN A 27 -7.35 7.16 -0.93
CA GLN A 27 -7.20 6.34 0.28
C GLN A 27 -6.82 4.91 -0.12
N LEU A 28 -5.72 4.40 0.46
CA LEU A 28 -5.36 2.99 0.37
C LEU A 28 -5.76 2.28 1.66
N PHE A 29 -6.46 1.15 1.51
CA PHE A 29 -6.94 0.35 2.63
C PHE A 29 -6.42 -1.08 2.52
N HIS A 30 -5.82 -1.58 3.60
CA HIS A 30 -5.40 -2.98 3.75
C HIS A 30 -6.17 -3.60 4.92
N ARG A 31 -6.90 -4.69 4.67
CA ARG A 31 -7.76 -5.33 5.66
C ARG A 31 -6.96 -6.19 6.62
N GLY A 32 -7.52 -6.48 7.79
CA GLY A 32 -7.02 -7.52 8.71
C GLY A 32 -6.06 -7.01 9.77
N TRP A 33 -6.28 -5.79 10.28
CA TRP A 33 -5.56 -5.21 11.42
C TRP A 33 -6.23 -5.46 12.79
N ASP A 34 -7.40 -6.11 12.79
CA ASP A 34 -8.12 -6.49 14.01
C ASP A 34 -7.97 -8.00 14.24
N GLN A 35 -6.78 -8.43 14.66
CA GLN A 35 -6.48 -9.84 14.89
C GLN A 35 -6.80 -10.28 16.31
N HIS A 36 -7.65 -11.30 16.44
CA HIS A 36 -8.04 -11.90 17.72
C HIS A 36 -7.24 -13.18 18.07
N GLY A 37 -6.33 -13.61 17.19
CA GLY A 37 -5.52 -14.81 17.38
C GLY A 37 -4.21 -14.77 16.60
N ASN A 38 -3.17 -15.40 17.15
CA ASN A 38 -1.80 -15.43 16.61
C ASN A 38 -1.28 -14.07 16.10
N CYS A 39 -1.60 -13.01 16.85
CA CYS A 39 -1.27 -11.63 16.53
C CYS A 39 0.20 -11.41 16.13
N PRO A 40 1.22 -11.98 16.82
CA PRO A 40 2.62 -11.78 16.42
C PRO A 40 2.95 -12.27 15.00
N ARG A 41 2.34 -13.38 14.56
CA ARG A 41 2.53 -13.90 13.20
C ARG A 41 1.78 -13.05 12.19
N ASP A 42 0.51 -12.79 12.46
CA ASP A 42 -0.39 -12.20 11.46
C ASP A 42 -0.13 -10.70 11.31
N VAL A 43 0.17 -9.97 12.38
CA VAL A 43 0.63 -8.57 12.29
C VAL A 43 1.94 -8.48 11.53
N ARG A 44 2.90 -9.38 11.77
CA ARG A 44 4.17 -9.39 11.02
C ARG A 44 3.94 -9.54 9.52
N ARG A 45 3.11 -10.49 9.10
CA ARG A 45 2.75 -10.67 7.69
C ARG A 45 2.09 -9.43 7.09
N GLN A 46 1.19 -8.80 7.84
CA GLN A 46 0.51 -7.58 7.40
C GLN A 46 1.49 -6.41 7.24
N CYS A 47 2.45 -6.27 8.16
CA CYS A 47 3.54 -5.32 8.03
C CYS A 47 4.40 -5.60 6.78
N GLU A 48 4.75 -6.86 6.50
CA GLU A 48 5.51 -7.25 5.31
C GLU A 48 4.78 -6.90 4.00
N ASP A 49 3.45 -7.03 3.97
CA ASP A 49 2.63 -6.68 2.80
C ASP A 49 2.57 -5.16 2.51
N VAL A 50 2.65 -4.32 3.55
CA VAL A 50 2.45 -2.86 3.43
C VAL A 50 3.73 -2.03 3.47
N ASP A 51 4.79 -2.51 4.14
CA ASP A 51 5.99 -1.71 4.44
C ASP A 51 6.70 -1.22 3.16
N GLN A 52 7.18 -2.15 2.33
CA GLN A 52 7.89 -1.77 1.11
C GLN A 52 7.03 -0.97 0.13
N PRO A 53 5.77 -1.33 -0.16
CA PRO A 53 4.98 -0.57 -1.11
C PRO A 53 4.58 0.81 -0.62
N ALA A 54 4.29 0.98 0.68
CA ALA A 54 4.02 2.29 1.25
C ALA A 54 5.25 3.20 1.18
N ALA A 55 6.43 2.66 1.57
CA ALA A 55 7.68 3.39 1.48
C ALA A 55 8.01 3.78 0.03
N ALA A 56 7.81 2.87 -0.93
CA ALA A 56 7.99 3.14 -2.35
C ALA A 56 7.03 4.23 -2.86
N LEU A 57 5.75 4.19 -2.48
CA LEU A 57 4.78 5.21 -2.85
C LEU A 57 5.19 6.61 -2.36
N VAL A 58 5.58 6.74 -1.09
CA VAL A 58 6.01 8.03 -0.53
C VAL A 58 7.26 8.56 -1.24
N ARG A 59 8.23 7.68 -1.55
CA ARG A 59 9.44 8.05 -2.30
C ARG A 59 9.10 8.49 -3.73
N ASP A 60 8.25 7.73 -4.41
CA ASP A 60 7.81 8.04 -5.77
C ASP A 60 7.10 9.39 -5.82
N LEU A 61 6.19 9.67 -4.87
CA LEU A 61 5.52 10.97 -4.79
C LEU A 61 6.53 12.09 -4.57
N LYS A 62 7.41 11.95 -3.58
CA LYS A 62 8.47 12.94 -3.30
C LYS A 62 9.37 13.22 -4.52
N GLN A 63 9.63 12.22 -5.36
CA GLN A 63 10.43 12.38 -6.58
C GLN A 63 9.66 13.08 -7.71
N ARG A 64 8.33 13.09 -7.67
CA ARG A 64 7.46 13.46 -8.79
C ARG A 64 6.62 14.72 -8.53
N GLY A 65 6.48 15.16 -7.27
CA GLY A 65 5.83 16.42 -6.88
C GLY A 65 4.86 16.25 -5.73
#